data_AF-A0A0U3IFB4-F1
#
_entry.id   AF-A0A0U3IFB4-F1
#
_cell.length_a   1.000
_cell.length_b   1.000
_cell.length_c   1.000
_cell.angle_alpha   90.00
_cell.angle_beta   90.00
_cell.angle_gamma   90.00
#
_symmetry.space_group_name_H-M   'P 1'
#
loop_
_entity.id
_entity.type
_entity.pdbx_description
1 polymer ?
#
loop_
_entity_poly.entity_id
_entity_poly.type
_entity_poly.pdbx_seq_one_letter_code
_entity_poly.pdbx_strand_id
1 'polypeptide(L)' 'MSAALSARIKHKLTSLMHRRVIHFAHFTASVLNRLGKIEDVVPMIDFLASEEARWITGQTLCVNGGFVTH' A
#
# COMPACT_ATOMS: atom_id res chain seq x y z
N MET A 1 -0.79 -3.63 39.83
CA MET A 1 -1.56 -2.93 38.77
C MET A 1 -0.70 -2.35 37.62
N SER A 2 0.59 -2.68 37.49
CA SER A 2 1.49 -2.06 36.49
C SER A 2 1.55 -2.81 35.14
N ALA A 3 1.48 -4.15 35.14
CA ALA A 3 1.59 -4.96 33.92
C ALA A 3 0.40 -4.81 32.95
N ALA A 4 -0.83 -4.64 33.48
CA ALA A 4 -2.04 -4.50 32.67
C ALA A 4 -2.08 -3.18 31.86
N LEU A 5 -1.50 -2.10 32.41
CA LEU A 5 -1.42 -0.80 31.73
C LEU A 5 -0.39 -0.84 30.59
N SER A 6 0.75 -1.51 30.80
CA SER A 6 1.78 -1.68 29.77
C SER A 6 1.28 -2.53 28.58
N ALA A 7 0.56 -3.62 28.85
CA ALA A 7 -0.04 -4.45 27.80
C ALA A 7 -1.10 -3.68 26.99
N ARG A 8 -1.91 -2.84 27.64
CA ARG A 8 -2.97 -2.06 26.98
C ARG A 8 -2.42 -0.91 26.13
N ILE A 9 -1.32 -0.30 26.55
CA ILE A 9 -0.58 0.70 25.75
C ILE A 9 0.06 0.03 24.54
N LYS A 10 0.74 -1.11 24.71
CA LYS A 10 1.30 -1.88 23.59
C LYS A 10 0.21 -2.27 22.60
N HIS A 11 -0.89 -2.90 23.04
CA HIS A 11 -2.00 -3.28 22.17
C HIS A 11 -2.59 -2.09 21.39
N LYS A 12 -2.79 -0.94 22.05
CA LYS A 12 -3.30 0.28 21.41
C LYS A 12 -2.27 0.86 20.45
N LEU A 13 -0.97 0.82 20.76
CA LEU A 13 0.12 1.28 19.90
C LEU A 13 0.32 0.36 18.68
N THR A 14 0.20 -0.97 18.82
CA THR A 14 0.27 -1.93 17.71
C THR A 14 -0.93 -1.77 16.77
N SER A 15 -2.12 -1.52 17.32
CA SER A 15 -3.34 -1.16 16.56
C SER A 15 -3.23 0.20 15.87
N LEU A 16 -2.62 1.20 16.53
CA LEU A 16 -2.40 2.54 15.96
C LEU A 16 -1.30 2.55 14.91
N MET A 17 -0.28 1.69 15.08
CA MET A 17 0.81 1.51 14.12
C MET A 17 0.30 0.90 12.82
N HIS A 18 -0.68 -0.02 12.85
CA HIS A 18 -1.32 -0.50 11.62
C HIS A 18 -1.94 0.64 10.81
N ARG A 19 -2.66 1.58 11.45
CA ARG A 19 -3.29 2.71 10.75
C ARG A 19 -2.32 3.81 10.35
N ARG A 20 -1.25 4.03 11.12
CA ARG A 20 -0.31 5.14 10.92
C ARG A 20 0.90 4.76 10.06
N VAL A 21 1.42 3.55 10.16
CA VAL A 21 2.56 3.08 9.35
C VAL A 21 2.11 2.84 7.90
N ILE A 22 0.93 2.25 7.68
CA ILE A 22 0.36 2.12 6.33
C ILE A 22 0.09 3.50 5.72
N HIS A 23 -0.38 4.48 6.50
CA HIS A 23 -0.56 5.85 6.02
C HIS A 23 0.78 6.56 5.76
N PHE A 24 1.74 6.44 6.65
CA PHE A 24 2.98 7.22 6.60
C PHE A 24 3.96 6.64 5.58
N ALA A 25 4.21 5.33 5.61
CA ALA A 25 5.15 4.68 4.69
C ALA A 25 4.69 4.75 3.23
N HIS A 26 3.40 4.55 2.94
CA HIS A 26 2.89 4.67 1.57
C HIS A 26 2.74 6.13 1.08
N PHE A 27 2.56 7.10 1.98
CA PHE A 27 2.44 8.51 1.60
C PHE A 27 3.79 9.13 1.24
N THR A 28 4.83 8.90 2.05
CA THR A 28 6.15 9.51 1.84
C THR A 28 6.99 8.78 0.80
N ALA A 29 6.72 7.49 0.57
CA ALA A 29 7.51 6.67 -0.33
C ALA A 29 6.90 6.54 -1.74
N SER A 30 5.71 7.12 -1.95
CA SER A 30 5.19 7.40 -3.28
C SER A 30 5.85 8.68 -3.81
N VAL A 31 6.32 8.67 -5.05
CA VAL A 31 6.83 9.88 -5.73
C VAL A 31 5.75 10.96 -5.89
N LEU A 32 4.48 10.57 -5.77
CA LEU A 32 3.33 11.47 -5.88
C LEU A 32 2.97 12.13 -4.54
N ASN A 33 3.70 11.84 -3.45
CA ASN A 33 3.45 12.37 -2.10
C ASN A 33 1.99 12.21 -1.65
N ARG A 34 1.38 11.08 -2.01
CA ARG A 34 0.02 10.73 -1.62
C ARG A 34 -0.18 9.22 -1.63
N LEU A 35 -1.23 8.77 -0.96
CA LEU A 35 -1.70 7.41 -1.13
C LEU A 35 -2.28 7.23 -2.54
N GLY A 36 -2.06 6.03 -3.10
CA GLY A 36 -2.73 5.60 -4.32
C GLY A 36 -4.24 5.59 -4.12
N LYS A 37 -4.96 5.94 -5.19
CA LYS A 37 -6.42 5.87 -5.26
C LYS A 37 -6.82 4.79 -6.25
N ILE A 38 -8.10 4.43 -6.25
CA ILE A 38 -8.63 3.42 -7.17
C ILE A 38 -8.41 3.85 -8.62
N GLU A 39 -8.53 5.14 -8.90
CA GLU A 39 -8.36 5.71 -10.24
C GLU A 39 -6.93 5.55 -10.79
N ASP A 40 -5.94 5.31 -9.92
CA ASP A 40 -4.55 5.10 -10.36
C ASP A 40 -4.30 3.67 -10.87
N VAL A 41 -5.08 2.69 -10.41
CA VAL A 41 -4.90 1.27 -10.80
C VAL A 41 -5.81 0.86 -11.96
N VAL A 42 -6.99 1.48 -12.08
CA VAL A 42 -7.98 1.17 -13.11
C VAL A 42 -7.39 1.18 -14.53
N PRO A 43 -6.59 2.18 -14.97
CA PRO A 43 -6.05 2.19 -16.33
C PRO A 43 -5.13 1.00 -16.65
N MET A 44 -4.37 0.50 -15.66
CA MET A 44 -3.53 -0.69 -15.85
C MET A 44 -4.39 -1.94 -16.00
N ILE A 45 -5.46 -2.06 -15.22
CA ILE A 45 -6.40 -3.18 -15.32
C ILE A 45 -7.11 -3.15 -16.68
N ASP A 46 -7.60 -1.98 -17.11
CA ASP A 46 -8.28 -1.81 -18.39
C ASP A 46 -7.36 -2.22 -19.56
N PHE A 47 -6.08 -1.84 -19.52
CA PHE A 47 -5.09 -2.28 -20.50
C PHE A 47 -4.87 -3.79 -20.46
N LEU A 48 -4.71 -4.39 -19.28
CA LEU A 48 -4.49 -5.84 -19.17
C LEU A 48 -5.72 -6.66 -19.60
N ALA A 49 -6.91 -6.08 -19.50
CA ALA A 49 -8.16 -6.70 -19.94
C ALA A 49 -8.41 -6.54 -21.46
N SER A 50 -7.62 -5.72 -22.15
CA SER A 50 -7.83 -5.41 -23.56
C SER A 50 -7.03 -6.33 -24.50
N GLU A 51 -7.41 -6.34 -25.79
CA GLU A 51 -6.78 -7.17 -26.82
C GLU A 51 -5.31 -6.80 -27.10
N GLU A 52 -4.92 -5.58 -26.74
CA GLU A 52 -3.57 -5.07 -26.82
C GLU A 52 -2.62 -5.82 -25.88
N ALA A 53 -3.12 -6.32 -24.75
CA ALA A 53 -2.33 -7.07 -23.77
C ALA A 53 -2.32 -8.59 -24.01
N ARG A 54 -2.86 -9.10 -25.12
CA ARG A 54 -3.06 -10.55 -25.38
C ARG A 54 -1.80 -11.43 -25.31
N TRP A 55 -0.61 -10.83 -25.35
CA TRP A 55 0.67 -11.54 -25.25
C TRP A 55 1.40 -11.34 -23.91
N ILE A 56 0.77 -10.66 -22.96
CA ILE A 56 1.32 -10.37 -21.63
C ILE A 56 0.71 -11.36 -20.64
N THR A 57 1.52 -12.26 -20.11
CA THR A 57 1.08 -13.25 -19.10
C THR A 57 2.20 -13.55 -18.10
N GLY A 58 1.82 -14.00 -16.90
CA GLY A 58 2.75 -14.38 -15.84
C GLY A 58 3.57 -13.23 -15.24
N GLN A 59 3.23 -11.97 -15.56
CA GLN A 59 3.94 -10.80 -15.05
C GLN A 59 3.30 -10.28 -13.76
N THR A 60 4.13 -9.78 -12.86
CA THR A 60 3.68 -8.95 -11.73
C THR A 60 4.03 -7.50 -12.02
N LEU A 61 3.03 -6.65 -12.18
CA LEU A 61 3.20 -5.22 -12.47
C LEU A 61 2.90 -4.39 -11.23
N CYS A 62 3.85 -3.57 -10.80
CA CYS A 62 3.70 -2.71 -9.63
C CYS A 62 3.07 -1.37 -10.00
N VAL A 63 1.84 -1.11 -9.53
CA VAL A 63 1.15 0.19 -9.63
C VAL A 63 1.10 0.85 -8.25
N ASN A 64 2.25 1.31 -7.77
CA ASN A 64 2.42 1.75 -6.37
C ASN A 64 3.01 3.17 -6.24
N GLY A 65 3.10 3.92 -7.34
CA GLY A 65 3.63 5.28 -7.33
C GLY A 65 5.14 5.34 -7.07
N GLY A 66 5.92 4.37 -7.56
CA GLY A 66 7.38 4.38 -7.46
C GLY A 66 7.93 3.90 -6.11
N PHE A 67 7.10 3.24 -5.31
CA PHE A 67 7.54 2.59 -4.09
C PHE A 67 8.38 1.35 -4.43
N VAL A 68 9.66 1.34 -4.07
CA VAL A 68 10.55 0.18 -4.29
C VAL A 68 11.22 -0.20 -2.97
N THR A 69 10.97 -1.41 -2.50
CA THR A 69 11.64 -1.96 -1.31
C THR A 69 12.73 -2.91 -1.81
N HIS A 70 13.96 -2.42 -1.91
CA HIS A 70 15.11 -3.28 -2.19
C HIS A 70 15.75 -3.77 -0.90
#